data_AF-A0AAW0WY34-F1
#
_entry.id   AF-A0AAW0WY34-F1
#
_cell.length_a   1.000
_cell.length_b   1.000
_cell.length_c   1.000
_cell.angle_alpha   90.00
_cell.angle_beta   90.00
_cell.angle_gamma   90.00
#
_symmetry.space_group_name_H-M   'P 1'
#
loop_
_entity.id
_entity.type
_entity.pdbx_description
1 polymer ?
#
loop_
_entity_poly.entity_id
_entity_poly.type
_entity_poly.pdbx_seq_one_letter_code
_entity_poly.pdbx_strand_id
1 'polypeptide(L)'
;DNMQGTTSDERLLMDIYRESNQEMLSANMPLREWVTNNPTLRGMVEHDYTGYSVPEVTSVLGLEWEVKEDRLRLKRKPDGEGKLTRRSLLSKVQTAFDPLGLLTPITIRGRMLVQQTWELNLGWDDPLPETVCQEWDLVNKDLAELHEFTFPRSIGCTGRDYDLHVFCDASSRAYG
;
A
#
# COMPACT_ATOMS: atom_id res chain seq x y z
N ASP A 1 3.03 -10.18 13.54
CA ASP A 1 1.92 -10.46 12.61
C ASP A 1 0.83 -9.43 12.87
N ASN A 2 0.08 -9.03 11.85
CA ASN A 2 -0.91 -7.94 11.97
C ASN A 2 -2.32 -8.51 11.90
N MET A 3 -3.21 -8.07 12.79
CA MET A 3 -4.64 -8.39 12.75
C MET A 3 -5.42 -7.19 12.21
N GLN A 4 -6.37 -7.43 11.32
CA GLN A 4 -7.23 -6.40 10.76
C GLN A 4 -8.68 -6.85 10.84
N GLY A 5 -9.56 -5.95 11.26
CA GLY A 5 -11.01 -6.16 11.33
C GLY A 5 -11.74 -4.93 10.82
N THR A 6 -12.84 -5.15 10.10
CA THR A 6 -13.66 -4.08 9.53
C THR A 6 -15.13 -4.38 9.76
N THR A 7 -15.88 -3.42 10.28
CA THR A 7 -17.33 -3.53 10.46
C THR A 7 -17.97 -2.14 10.37
N SER A 8 -19.25 -2.10 10.00
CA SER A 8 -20.07 -0.90 10.07
C SER A 8 -20.85 -0.76 11.37
N ASP A 9 -20.84 -1.79 12.21
CA ASP A 9 -21.46 -1.77 13.53
C ASP A 9 -20.41 -1.34 14.57
N GLU A 10 -20.59 -0.14 15.11
CA GLU A 10 -19.69 0.42 16.13
C GLU A 10 -19.65 -0.43 17.41
N ARG A 11 -20.74 -1.08 17.80
CA ARG A 11 -20.76 -1.92 19.00
C ARG A 11 -19.92 -3.16 18.80
N LEU A 12 -20.13 -3.84 17.67
CA LEU A 12 -19.33 -5.00 17.27
C LEU A 12 -17.85 -4.64 17.19
N LEU A 13 -17.51 -3.43 16.74
CA LEU A 13 -16.12 -2.97 16.70
C LEU A 13 -15.49 -2.90 18.11
N MET A 14 -16.23 -2.41 19.12
CA MET A 14 -15.77 -2.39 20.51
C MET A 14 -15.65 -3.79 21.10
N ASP A 15 -16.59 -4.67 20.76
CA ASP A 15 -16.59 -6.05 21.25
C ASP A 15 -15.38 -6.80 20.68
N ILE A 16 -15.11 -6.67 19.37
CA ILE A 16 -13.89 -7.21 18.75
C ILE A 16 -12.63 -6.71 19.47
N TYR A 17 -12.54 -5.42 19.77
CA TYR A 17 -11.38 -4.86 20.48
C TYR A 17 -11.20 -5.49 21.87
N ARG A 18 -12.27 -5.58 22.66
CA ARG A 18 -12.21 -6.14 24.03
C ARG A 18 -11.90 -7.63 24.02
N GLU A 19 -12.63 -8.38 23.20
CA GLU A 19 -12.48 -9.83 23.09
C GLU A 19 -11.09 -10.20 22.57
N SER A 20 -10.59 -9.51 21.54
CA SER A 20 -9.25 -9.75 21.01
C SER A 20 -8.16 -9.49 22.07
N ASN A 21 -8.29 -8.43 22.86
CA ASN A 21 -7.34 -8.17 23.95
C ASN A 21 -7.42 -9.24 25.03
N GLN A 22 -8.62 -9.64 25.44
CA GLN A 22 -8.81 -10.66 26.48
C GLN A 22 -8.26 -12.03 26.06
N GLU A 23 -8.62 -12.50 24.87
CA GLU A 23 -8.19 -13.80 24.35
C GLU A 23 -6.66 -13.85 24.17
N MET A 24 -6.09 -12.83 23.53
CA MET A 24 -4.66 -12.78 23.27
C MET A 24 -3.85 -12.60 24.56
N LEU A 25 -4.38 -11.87 25.56
CA LEU A 25 -3.76 -11.79 26.88
C LEU A 25 -3.80 -13.13 27.62
N SER A 26 -4.89 -13.91 27.49
CA SER A 26 -5.00 -15.25 28.09
C SER A 26 -3.92 -16.22 27.54
N ALA A 27 -3.51 -16.01 26.28
CA ALA A 27 -2.40 -16.71 25.64
C ALA A 27 -1.01 -16.09 25.93
N ASN A 28 -0.92 -15.11 26.83
CA ASN A 28 0.30 -14.35 27.13
C ASN A 28 0.91 -13.63 25.90
N MET A 29 0.06 -13.20 24.97
CA MET A 29 0.41 -12.52 23.72
C MET A 29 -0.28 -11.14 23.64
N PRO A 30 0.05 -10.16 24.49
CA PRO A 30 -0.66 -8.88 24.52
C PRO A 30 -0.58 -8.14 23.18
N LEU A 31 -1.75 -7.69 22.70
CA LEU A 31 -1.89 -6.85 21.50
C LEU A 31 -1.41 -5.43 21.78
N ARG A 32 -0.88 -4.79 20.74
CA ARG A 32 -0.20 -3.48 20.79
C ARG A 32 -0.48 -2.72 19.49
N GLU A 33 -0.14 -1.44 19.48
CA GLU A 33 -0.14 -0.61 18.26
C GLU A 33 -1.50 -0.58 17.55
N TRP A 34 -2.57 -0.44 18.34
CA TRP A 34 -3.94 -0.37 17.85
C TRP A 34 -4.17 0.87 16.97
N VAL A 35 -4.72 0.67 15.77
CA VAL A 35 -5.09 1.75 14.87
C VAL A 35 -6.57 1.63 14.50
N THR A 36 -7.29 2.75 14.53
CA THR A 36 -8.72 2.81 14.21
C THR A 36 -9.13 4.17 13.66
N ASN A 37 -10.02 4.16 12.67
CA ASN A 37 -10.68 5.35 12.15
C ASN A 37 -11.95 5.73 12.93
N ASN A 38 -12.40 4.90 13.87
CA ASN A 38 -13.56 5.19 14.70
C ASN A 38 -13.16 6.07 15.91
N PRO A 39 -13.76 7.26 16.10
CA PRO A 39 -13.39 8.17 17.19
C PRO A 39 -13.62 7.60 18.59
N THR A 40 -14.69 6.83 18.77
CA THR A 40 -15.03 6.21 20.05
C THR A 40 -13.98 5.17 20.45
N LEU A 41 -13.61 4.27 19.53
CA LEU A 41 -12.60 3.24 19.77
C LEU A 41 -11.22 3.89 19.94
N ARG A 42 -10.91 4.96 19.21
CA ARG A 42 -9.68 5.73 19.39
C ARG A 42 -9.56 6.21 20.84
N GLY A 43 -10.61 6.84 21.38
CA GLY A 43 -10.61 7.31 22.76
C GLY A 43 -10.42 6.17 23.77
N MET A 44 -11.02 5.00 23.54
CA MET A 44 -10.81 3.82 24.38
C MET A 44 -9.36 3.33 24.34
N VAL A 45 -8.77 3.20 23.14
CA VAL A 45 -7.38 2.77 22.97
C VAL A 45 -6.41 3.72 23.69
N GLU A 46 -6.56 5.03 23.51
CA GLU A 46 -5.66 6.02 24.13
C GLU A 46 -5.83 6.09 25.66
N HIS A 47 -7.04 5.80 26.16
CA HIS A 47 -7.30 5.65 27.59
C HIS A 47 -6.64 4.40 28.17
N ASP A 48 -6.83 3.25 27.51
CA ASP A 48 -6.38 1.94 28.00
C ASP A 48 -4.86 1.78 27.93
N TYR A 49 -4.20 2.49 27.00
CA TYR A 49 -2.75 2.49 26.83
C TYR A 49 -2.15 3.87 27.13
N THR A 50 -1.89 4.14 28.43
CA THR A 50 -1.32 5.43 28.87
C THR A 50 -0.03 5.79 28.12
N GLY A 51 -0.01 6.97 27.49
CA GLY A 51 1.14 7.46 26.73
C GLY A 51 1.20 6.98 25.28
N TYR A 52 0.24 6.16 24.84
CA TYR A 52 0.04 5.81 23.45
C TYR A 52 -0.98 6.75 22.80
N SER A 53 -0.71 7.19 21.57
CA SER A 53 -1.69 7.90 20.74
C SER A 53 -1.85 7.14 19.43
N VAL A 54 -3.10 7.02 18.98
CA VAL A 54 -3.41 6.39 17.72
C VAL A 54 -2.85 7.27 16.60
N PRO A 55 -2.00 6.73 15.70
CA PRO A 55 -1.41 7.55 14.65
C PRO A 55 -2.46 8.11 13.68
N GLU A 56 -2.18 9.29 13.14
CA GLU A 56 -3.00 9.88 12.06
C GLU A 56 -2.76 9.18 10.72
N VAL A 57 -1.53 8.67 10.52
CA VAL A 57 -1.13 7.92 9.33
C VAL A 57 -0.38 6.67 9.77
N THR A 58 -0.76 5.51 9.24
CA THR A 58 -0.05 4.24 9.48
C THR A 58 0.19 3.48 8.18
N SER A 59 0.99 2.40 8.22
CA SER A 59 1.11 1.51 7.07
C SER A 59 0.20 0.31 7.18
N VAL A 60 -0.52 0.02 6.10
CA VAL A 60 -1.35 -1.18 5.95
C VAL A 60 -1.01 -1.84 4.63
N LEU A 61 -0.57 -3.10 4.68
CA LEU A 61 -0.28 -3.92 3.50
C LEU A 61 0.59 -3.19 2.45
N GLY A 62 1.65 -2.50 2.88
CA GLY A 62 2.56 -1.79 1.96
C GLY A 62 2.06 -0.42 1.46
N LEU A 63 0.83 -0.03 1.80
CA LEU A 63 0.26 1.31 1.57
C LEU A 63 0.39 2.19 2.82
N GLU A 64 0.11 3.48 2.68
CA GLU A 64 -0.16 4.38 3.81
C GLU A 64 -1.67 4.59 3.95
N TRP A 65 -2.15 4.53 5.18
CA TRP A 65 -3.55 4.74 5.54
C TRP A 65 -3.67 6.02 6.34
N GLU A 66 -4.38 7.00 5.78
CA GLU A 66 -4.84 8.20 6.48
C GLU A 66 -6.04 7.82 7.32
N VAL A 67 -5.78 7.60 8.61
CA VAL A 67 -6.66 6.88 9.52
C VAL A 67 -7.99 7.60 9.67
N LYS A 68 -7.96 8.91 9.90
CA LYS A 68 -9.17 9.69 10.17
C LYS A 68 -10.11 9.77 8.95
N GLU A 69 -9.56 10.05 7.77
CA GLU A 69 -10.34 10.22 6.54
C GLU A 69 -10.67 8.88 5.87
N ASP A 70 -10.13 7.79 6.39
CA ASP A 70 -10.25 6.43 5.87
C ASP A 70 -9.82 6.28 4.40
N ARG A 71 -8.68 6.89 4.08
CA ARG A 71 -8.11 6.90 2.71
C ARG A 71 -6.77 6.21 2.66
N LEU A 72 -6.52 5.50 1.59
CA LEU A 72 -5.25 4.87 1.28
C LEU A 72 -4.48 5.70 0.27
N ARG A 73 -3.15 5.69 0.38
CA ARG A 73 -2.23 6.25 -0.60
C ARG A 73 -1.00 5.36 -0.74
N LEU A 74 -0.27 5.55 -1.82
CA LEU A 74 1.00 4.87 -2.03
C LEU A 74 2.06 5.33 -1.02
N LYS A 75 2.97 4.44 -0.69
CA LYS A 75 4.25 4.84 -0.10
C LYS A 75 5.17 5.36 -1.18
N ARG A 76 5.67 6.58 -1.04
CA ARG A 76 6.77 7.07 -1.88
C ARG A 76 8.10 6.81 -1.20
N LYS A 77 8.99 6.17 -1.94
CA LYS A 77 10.42 6.22 -1.64
C LYS A 77 11.06 7.24 -2.59
N PRO A 78 11.76 8.26 -2.08
CA PRO A 78 12.52 9.17 -2.94
C PRO A 78 13.47 8.36 -3.82
N ASP A 79 13.60 8.78 -5.07
CA ASP A 79 14.54 8.14 -5.97
C ASP A 79 15.96 8.44 -5.47
N GLY A 80 16.75 7.39 -5.25
CA GLY A 80 18.12 7.54 -4.78
C GLY A 80 19.04 8.10 -5.86
N GLU A 81 20.09 8.80 -5.43
CA GLU A 81 21.15 9.29 -6.32
C GLU A 81 21.98 8.12 -6.88
N GLY A 82 22.48 8.28 -8.11
CA GLY A 82 23.41 7.35 -8.74
C GLY A 82 23.00 6.92 -10.15
N LYS A 83 23.89 6.18 -10.82
CA LYS A 83 23.62 5.64 -12.16
C LYS A 83 22.49 4.61 -12.08
N LEU A 84 21.55 4.71 -13.00
CA LEU A 84 20.48 3.72 -13.13
C LEU A 84 21.08 2.40 -13.67
N THR A 85 20.79 1.31 -12.96
CA THR A 85 21.21 -0.06 -13.30
C THR A 85 19.97 -0.93 -13.36
N ARG A 86 20.04 -2.12 -13.96
CA ARG A 86 18.90 -3.05 -13.96
C ARG A 86 18.42 -3.34 -12.54
N ARG A 87 19.36 -3.53 -11.58
CA ARG A 87 19.02 -3.79 -10.17
C ARG A 87 18.31 -2.60 -9.54
N SER A 88 18.82 -1.38 -9.72
CA SER A 88 18.21 -0.21 -9.11
C SER A 88 16.86 0.11 -9.76
N LEU A 89 16.73 -0.01 -11.09
CA LEU A 89 15.45 0.14 -11.79
C LEU A 89 14.39 -0.84 -11.28
N LEU A 90 14.71 -2.14 -11.21
CA LEU A 90 13.78 -3.14 -10.68
C LEU A 90 13.37 -2.82 -9.24
N SER A 91 14.32 -2.48 -8.37
CA SER A 91 14.05 -2.10 -6.99
C SER A 91 13.10 -0.90 -6.92
N LYS A 92 13.35 0.13 -7.74
CA LYS A 92 12.52 1.34 -7.81
C LYS A 92 11.10 1.04 -8.29
N VAL A 93 10.94 0.28 -9.37
CA VAL A 93 9.62 -0.14 -9.89
C VAL A 93 8.82 -0.91 -8.84
N GLN A 94 9.48 -1.76 -8.05
CA GLN A 94 8.82 -2.55 -7.00
C GLN A 94 8.46 -1.73 -5.75
N THR A 95 8.94 -0.48 -5.62
CA THR A 95 8.49 0.38 -4.51
C THR A 95 7.05 0.85 -4.67
N ALA A 96 6.56 0.93 -5.91
CA ALA A 96 5.16 1.22 -6.23
C ALA A 96 4.28 -0.02 -6.02
N PHE A 97 4.08 -0.39 -4.75
CA PHE A 97 3.24 -1.51 -4.36
C PHE A 97 1.76 -1.16 -4.52
N ASP A 98 1.10 -1.78 -5.50
CA ASP A 98 -0.31 -1.57 -5.82
C ASP A 98 -1.06 -2.91 -5.77
N PRO A 99 -1.47 -3.37 -4.58
CA PRO A 99 -2.15 -4.65 -4.41
C PRO A 99 -3.56 -4.66 -5.01
N LEU A 100 -4.13 -3.48 -5.28
CA LEU A 100 -5.50 -3.32 -5.80
C LEU A 100 -5.53 -3.10 -7.32
N GLY A 101 -4.37 -2.97 -7.97
CA GLY A 101 -4.27 -2.71 -9.40
C GLY A 101 -4.82 -1.35 -9.84
N LEU A 102 -5.04 -0.42 -8.91
CA LEU A 102 -5.62 0.91 -9.17
C LEU A 102 -4.71 1.79 -10.02
N LEU A 103 -3.42 1.52 -9.97
CA LEU A 103 -2.33 2.31 -10.53
C LEU A 103 -1.58 1.54 -11.61
N THR A 104 -2.07 0.34 -11.96
CA THR A 104 -1.59 -0.51 -13.06
C THR A 104 -1.29 0.28 -14.34
N PRO A 105 -2.11 1.25 -14.81
CA PRO A 105 -1.79 2.01 -16.03
C PRO A 105 -0.43 2.73 -16.00
N ILE A 106 0.06 3.07 -14.81
CA ILE A 106 1.33 3.77 -14.60
C ILE A 106 2.43 2.78 -14.22
N THR A 107 2.18 1.89 -13.26
CA THR A 107 3.18 0.93 -12.79
C THR A 107 3.59 -0.09 -13.86
N ILE A 108 2.70 -0.41 -14.79
CA ILE A 108 2.98 -1.33 -15.91
C ILE A 108 4.06 -0.81 -16.84
N ARG A 109 4.17 0.51 -17.04
CA ARG A 109 5.23 1.12 -17.85
C ARG A 109 6.61 0.87 -17.25
N GLY A 110 6.74 0.98 -15.92
CA GLY A 110 7.96 0.63 -15.21
C GLY A 110 8.33 -0.86 -15.35
N ARG A 111 7.33 -1.76 -15.25
CA ARG A 111 7.54 -3.21 -15.45
C ARG A 111 7.99 -3.53 -16.87
N MET A 112 7.40 -2.89 -17.88
CA MET A 112 7.80 -3.02 -19.28
C MET A 112 9.22 -2.51 -19.51
N LEU A 113 9.59 -1.38 -18.89
CA LEU A 113 10.93 -0.83 -18.97
C LEU A 113 11.95 -1.79 -18.36
N VAL A 114 11.64 -2.35 -17.18
CA VAL A 114 12.45 -3.42 -16.59
C VAL A 114 12.63 -4.53 -17.60
N GLN A 115 11.57 -5.06 -18.21
CA GLN A 115 11.64 -6.15 -19.20
C GLN A 115 12.54 -5.81 -20.39
N GLN A 116 12.46 -4.60 -20.95
CA GLN A 116 13.33 -4.16 -22.05
C GLN A 116 14.82 -4.22 -21.67
N THR A 117 15.16 -3.95 -20.40
CA THR A 117 16.55 -4.05 -19.97
C THR A 117 17.11 -5.47 -19.98
N TRP A 118 16.29 -6.52 -20.06
CA TRP A 118 16.75 -7.92 -20.11
C TRP A 118 17.33 -8.26 -21.50
N GLU A 119 16.88 -7.56 -22.54
CA GLU A 119 17.39 -7.72 -23.91
C GLU A 119 18.70 -6.98 -24.14
N LEU A 120 19.01 -6.01 -23.26
CA LEU A 120 20.31 -5.38 -23.20
C LEU A 120 21.28 -6.39 -22.57
N ASN A 121 22.27 -6.86 -23.31
CA ASN A 121 23.33 -7.76 -22.85
C ASN A 121 24.26 -7.09 -21.80
N LEU A 122 23.67 -6.63 -20.70
CA LEU A 122 24.26 -5.91 -19.58
C LEU A 122 24.09 -6.74 -18.31
N GLY A 123 25.03 -6.59 -17.38
CA GLY A 123 24.94 -7.10 -16.02
C GLY A 123 23.91 -6.33 -15.17
N TRP A 124 23.68 -6.82 -13.95
CA TRP A 124 22.72 -6.22 -13.01
C TRP A 124 23.10 -4.81 -12.53
N ASP A 125 24.41 -4.55 -12.45
CA ASP A 125 24.99 -3.32 -11.91
C ASP A 125 25.63 -2.43 -13.00
N ASP A 126 25.51 -2.83 -14.26
CA ASP A 126 25.98 -2.02 -15.37
C ASP A 126 25.07 -0.81 -15.59
N PRO A 127 25.61 0.36 -15.95
CA PRO A 127 24.81 1.52 -16.29
C PRO A 127 23.89 1.24 -17.47
N LEU A 128 22.61 1.62 -17.34
CA LEU A 128 21.65 1.51 -18.43
C LEU A 128 21.89 2.60 -19.49
N PRO A 129 21.52 2.34 -20.77
CA PRO A 129 21.60 3.33 -21.83
C PRO A 129 20.77 4.57 -21.52
N GLU A 130 21.22 5.72 -22.03
CA GLU A 130 20.56 7.02 -21.83
C GLU A 130 19.08 7.00 -22.23
N THR A 131 18.71 6.25 -23.28
CA THR A 131 17.31 6.11 -23.71
C THR A 131 16.42 5.47 -22.64
N VAL A 132 16.94 4.47 -21.91
CA VAL A 132 16.23 3.82 -20.81
C VAL A 132 16.12 4.74 -19.60
N CYS A 133 17.18 5.52 -19.32
CA CYS A 133 17.16 6.52 -18.26
C CYS A 133 16.09 7.58 -18.50
N GLN A 134 15.99 8.10 -19.73
CA GLN A 134 14.98 9.09 -20.11
C GLN A 134 13.55 8.54 -20.00
N GLU A 135 13.31 7.30 -20.43
CA GLU A 135 12.00 6.65 -20.24
C GLU A 135 11.68 6.42 -18.76
N TRP A 136 12.67 6.04 -17.95
CA TRP A 136 12.50 5.94 -16.50
C TRP A 136 12.14 7.28 -15.87
N ASP A 137 12.78 8.36 -16.25
CA ASP A 137 12.50 9.70 -15.69
C ASP A 137 11.05 10.12 -15.91
N LEU A 138 10.47 9.79 -17.06
CA LEU A 138 9.04 10.01 -17.34
C LEU A 138 8.14 9.18 -16.42
N VAL A 139 8.43 7.88 -16.27
CA VAL A 139 7.68 6.99 -15.38
C VAL A 139 7.81 7.42 -13.93
N ASN A 140 9.03 7.79 -13.50
CA ASN A 140 9.33 8.24 -12.15
C ASN A 140 8.61 9.55 -11.80
N LYS A 141 8.50 10.46 -12.77
CA LYS A 141 7.69 11.67 -12.60
C LYS A 141 6.23 11.34 -12.36
N ASP A 142 5.65 10.46 -13.17
CA ASP A 142 4.24 10.06 -13.01
C ASP A 142 4.02 9.31 -11.68
N LEU A 143 4.97 8.46 -11.27
CA LEU A 143 4.96 7.79 -9.95
C LEU A 143 5.08 8.79 -8.79
N ALA A 144 5.85 9.87 -8.96
CA ALA A 144 5.97 10.91 -7.94
C ALA A 144 4.66 11.68 -7.76
N GLU A 145 3.92 11.95 -8.85
CA GLU A 145 2.60 12.57 -8.80
C GLU A 145 1.55 11.63 -8.17
N LEU A 146 1.66 10.32 -8.40
CA LEU A 146 0.76 9.32 -7.83
C LEU A 146 0.75 9.26 -6.31
N HIS A 147 1.83 9.68 -5.64
CA HIS A 147 1.87 9.70 -4.18
C HIS A 147 0.83 10.66 -3.57
N GLU A 148 0.46 11.72 -4.30
CA GLU A 148 -0.54 12.69 -3.86
C GLU A 148 -1.98 12.16 -4.04
N PHE A 149 -2.15 11.07 -4.79
CA PHE A 149 -3.46 10.45 -4.99
C PHE A 149 -3.81 9.59 -3.79
N THR A 150 -4.95 9.94 -3.19
CA THR A 150 -5.59 9.14 -2.15
C THR A 150 -6.87 8.54 -2.69
N PHE A 151 -7.19 7.32 -2.28
CA PHE A 151 -8.43 6.65 -2.64
C PHE A 151 -9.16 6.14 -1.39
N PRO A 152 -10.50 6.08 -1.38
CA PRO A 152 -11.24 5.52 -0.26
C PRO A 152 -10.80 4.08 0.02
N ARG A 153 -10.59 3.71 1.29
CA ARG A 153 -10.30 2.32 1.65
C ARG A 153 -11.50 1.41 1.40
N SER A 154 -12.72 1.91 1.66
CA SER A 154 -13.97 1.20 1.41
C SER A 154 -14.52 1.53 0.02
N ILE A 155 -14.86 0.50 -0.75
CA ILE A 155 -15.47 0.60 -2.09
C ILE A 155 -17.00 0.42 -2.06
N GLY A 156 -17.60 0.14 -0.90
CA GLY A 156 -19.01 -0.20 -0.76
C GLY A 156 -19.75 0.64 0.29
N CYS A 157 -21.08 0.67 0.16
CA CYS A 157 -22.00 1.18 1.15
C CYS A 157 -22.59 0.02 1.96
N THR A 158 -22.90 0.27 3.22
CA THR A 158 -23.47 -0.74 4.10
C THR A 158 -24.93 -1.04 3.73
N GLY A 159 -25.35 -2.29 3.90
CA GLY A 159 -26.73 -2.70 3.67
C GLY A 159 -27.13 -2.84 2.20
N ARG A 160 -26.18 -3.07 1.30
CA ARG A 160 -26.44 -3.39 -0.11
C ARG A 160 -25.70 -4.66 -0.51
N ASP A 161 -26.30 -5.41 -1.42
CA ASP A 161 -25.67 -6.53 -2.09
C ASP A 161 -24.81 -6.03 -3.25
N TYR A 162 -23.64 -6.64 -3.41
CA TYR A 162 -22.67 -6.31 -4.46
C TYR A 162 -22.21 -7.58 -5.15
N ASP A 163 -22.08 -7.52 -6.48
CA ASP A 163 -21.41 -8.54 -7.27
C ASP A 163 -19.99 -8.08 -7.63
N LEU A 164 -19.01 -8.94 -7.40
CA LEU A 164 -17.64 -8.70 -7.84
C LEU A 164 -17.46 -9.23 -9.27
N HIS A 165 -17.40 -8.31 -10.23
CA HIS A 165 -17.07 -8.64 -11.62
C HIS A 165 -15.57 -8.45 -11.86
N VAL A 166 -14.86 -9.55 -12.10
CA VAL A 166 -13.43 -9.52 -12.44
C VAL A 166 -13.28 -9.68 -13.95
N PHE A 167 -12.68 -8.68 -14.58
CA PHE A 167 -12.33 -8.71 -16.01
C PHE A 167 -10.83 -8.94 -16.14
N CYS A 168 -10.43 -9.73 -17.13
CA CYS A 168 -9.03 -9.98 -17.44
C CYS A 168 -8.84 -9.86 -18.96
N ASP A 169 -7.77 -9.17 -19.37
CA ASP A 169 -7.36 -9.06 -20.76
C ASP A 169 -5.97 -9.69 -20.93
N ALA A 170 -5.71 -10.25 -22.11
CA ALA A 170 -4.44 -10.88 -22.44
C ALA A 170 -3.55 -9.88 -23.17
N SER A 171 -2.43 -9.50 -22.55
CA SER A 171 -1.41 -8.65 -23.17
C SER A 171 -0.13 -9.43 -23.42
N SER A 172 0.40 -9.35 -24.64
CA SER A 172 1.72 -9.89 -24.98
C SER A 172 2.88 -9.07 -24.41
N ARG A 173 2.59 -7.85 -23.94
CA ARG A 173 3.60 -6.86 -23.53
C ARG A 173 3.75 -6.76 -22.02
N ALA A 174 2.74 -7.14 -21.25
CA ALA A 174 2.78 -7.01 -19.80
C ALA A 174 1.69 -7.84 -19.12
N TYR A 175 2.00 -8.29 -17.90
CA TYR A 175 1.03 -8.88 -16.99
C TYR A 175 0.57 -7.82 -15.97
N GLY A 176 -0.74 -7.66 -15.84
CA GLY A 176 -1.42 -6.73 -14.95
C GLY A 176 -2.21 -7.48 -13.89
#